data_AF-A0AAV8ZFE4-F1
#
_entry.id   AF-A0AAV8ZFE4-F1
#
_cell.length_a   1.000
_cell.length_b   1.000
_cell.length_c   1.000
_cell.angle_alpha   90.00
_cell.angle_beta   90.00
_cell.angle_gamma   90.00
#
_symmetry.space_group_name_H-M   'P 1'
#
loop_
_entity.id
_entity.type
_entity.pdbx_description
1 polymer ?
#
loop_
_entity_poly.entity_id
_entity_poly.type
_entity_poly.pdbx_seq_one_letter_code
_entity_poly.pdbx_strand_id
1 'polypeptide(L)'
;MAEKIKRFFAKKKADAKFKLAGPGHKLNESSSTVVVGPSKKKPGYVPAKVEPSEAARQAAEAALVRVTNQRKDTAFNTSLAAIQAKVRRELEAENKISDNPAMLPTRPIETELELSPHLAVKASRAAQAALIRASTQNKCNAINAIKILKAKARRDLKNEEKKVTKPFRIELEMSPHLAVIGVYFRCPLISDEVLTKEEWKVKIKEFLFNTLEEERGMTACLIIYSCNYNRTKVTDCVNVLCRYLDNLIANPDETKFHKIRCSNATFCEKVVPVLGATDLLYAAGFRQQKLEVNGVEEDFWMWSVENIDSMETLQLLRDTLKSEERVELEIDRNIQVLRRHRQLRELSYLRIFTRYLRRN
;
A
#
# COMPACT_ATOMS: atom_id res chain seq x y z
N MET A 1 3.39 -27.94 -19.89
CA MET A 1 3.54 -26.94 -18.81
C MET A 1 2.46 -25.88 -18.92
N ALA A 2 2.32 -25.20 -20.08
CA ALA A 2 1.16 -24.35 -20.40
C ALA A 2 -0.20 -25.08 -20.28
N GLU A 3 -0.25 -26.39 -20.55
CA GLU A 3 -1.48 -27.18 -20.40
C GLU A 3 -2.12 -27.15 -19.00
N LYS A 4 -1.33 -27.03 -17.92
CA LYS A 4 -1.88 -26.96 -16.56
C LYS A 4 -2.64 -25.65 -16.35
N ILE A 5 -2.09 -24.52 -16.81
CA ILE A 5 -2.76 -23.22 -16.70
C ILE A 5 -3.93 -23.11 -17.68
N LYS A 6 -3.83 -23.72 -18.88
CA LYS A 6 -4.97 -23.86 -19.80
C LYS A 6 -6.13 -24.65 -19.19
N ARG A 7 -5.84 -25.78 -18.53
CA ARG A 7 -6.87 -26.56 -17.81
C ARG A 7 -7.47 -25.76 -16.66
N PHE A 8 -6.66 -24.98 -15.94
CA PHE A 8 -7.14 -24.09 -14.90
C PHE A 8 -8.11 -23.05 -15.46
N PHE A 9 -7.76 -22.40 -16.58
CA PHE A 9 -8.63 -21.46 -17.28
C PHE A 9 -9.88 -22.11 -17.86
N ALA A 10 -9.76 -23.29 -18.46
CA ALA A 10 -10.90 -24.05 -18.99
C ALA A 10 -11.88 -24.43 -17.86
N LYS A 11 -11.35 -24.88 -16.71
CA LYS A 11 -12.15 -25.15 -15.52
C LYS A 11 -12.85 -23.88 -15.03
N LYS A 12 -12.16 -22.74 -14.99
CA LYS A 12 -12.75 -21.44 -14.60
C LYS A 12 -13.86 -21.00 -15.54
N LYS A 13 -13.64 -21.10 -16.85
CA LYS A 13 -14.67 -20.83 -17.87
C LYS A 13 -15.87 -21.75 -17.69
N ALA A 14 -15.65 -23.04 -17.43
CA ALA A 14 -16.74 -24.00 -17.17
C ALA A 14 -17.51 -23.63 -15.89
N ASP A 15 -16.82 -23.41 -14.78
CA ASP A 15 -17.43 -23.03 -13.49
C ASP A 15 -18.25 -21.74 -13.61
N ALA A 16 -17.77 -20.75 -14.37
CA ALA A 16 -18.51 -19.52 -14.65
C ALA A 16 -19.79 -19.77 -15.48
N LYS A 17 -19.70 -20.62 -16.51
CA LYS A 17 -20.88 -21.03 -17.30
C LYS A 17 -21.93 -21.74 -16.44
N PHE A 18 -21.50 -22.64 -15.53
CA PHE A 18 -22.41 -23.29 -14.60
C PHE A 18 -23.07 -22.32 -13.63
N LYS A 19 -22.32 -21.31 -13.14
CA LYS A 19 -22.90 -20.25 -12.30
C LYS A 19 -23.93 -19.42 -13.05
N LEU A 20 -23.65 -19.07 -14.30
CA LEU A 20 -24.57 -18.31 -15.15
C LEU A 20 -25.85 -19.12 -15.46
N ALA A 21 -25.73 -20.42 -15.69
CA ALA A 21 -26.86 -21.31 -15.96
C ALA A 21 -27.79 -21.54 -14.74
N GLY A 22 -27.37 -21.15 -13.54
CA GLY A 22 -28.18 -21.21 -12.32
C GLY A 22 -28.02 -22.53 -11.54
N PRO A 23 -28.73 -22.66 -10.40
CA PRO A 23 -28.66 -23.85 -9.56
C PRO A 23 -29.16 -25.07 -10.33
N GLY A 24 -28.35 -26.13 -10.41
CA GLY A 24 -28.67 -27.33 -11.15
C GLY A 24 -29.95 -28.02 -10.62
N HIS A 25 -30.83 -28.39 -11.54
CA HIS A 25 -32.06 -29.14 -11.25
C HIS A 25 -31.90 -30.58 -11.74
N LYS A 26 -32.13 -31.58 -10.88
CA LYS A 26 -32.11 -32.99 -11.27
C LYS A 26 -33.49 -33.38 -11.80
N LEU A 27 -33.53 -34.07 -12.93
CA LEU A 27 -34.77 -34.53 -13.61
C LEU A 27 -35.66 -35.49 -12.78
N ASN A 28 -35.24 -35.86 -11.56
CA ASN A 28 -36.01 -36.69 -10.63
C ASN A 28 -36.67 -35.90 -9.49
N GLU A 29 -36.48 -34.59 -9.42
CA GLU A 29 -37.05 -33.77 -8.35
C GLU A 29 -38.26 -33.00 -8.88
N SER A 30 -39.47 -33.41 -8.47
CA SER A 30 -40.70 -32.66 -8.74
C SER A 30 -40.61 -31.28 -8.06
N SER A 31 -40.88 -30.25 -8.85
CA SER A 31 -40.70 -28.84 -8.50
C SER A 31 -41.47 -28.43 -7.24
N SER A 32 -40.78 -28.35 -6.10
CA SER A 32 -41.13 -27.49 -4.97
C SER A 32 -40.01 -27.43 -3.94
N THR A 33 -39.02 -26.56 -4.17
CA THR A 33 -38.22 -26.02 -3.07
C THR A 33 -38.29 -24.51 -3.13
N VAL A 34 -39.34 -23.99 -2.50
CA VAL A 34 -39.36 -22.65 -1.95
C VAL A 34 -38.08 -22.49 -1.15
N VAL A 35 -37.26 -21.52 -1.53
CA VAL A 35 -36.06 -21.12 -0.80
C VAL A 35 -36.52 -20.69 0.59
N VAL A 36 -36.31 -21.57 1.57
CA VAL A 36 -36.35 -21.24 2.99
C VAL A 36 -35.19 -20.28 3.23
N GLY A 37 -35.48 -18.98 3.23
CA GLY A 37 -34.60 -17.98 3.81
C GLY A 37 -34.26 -18.34 5.27
N PRO A 38 -33.13 -17.89 5.80
CA PRO A 38 -32.65 -18.31 7.11
C PRO A 38 -33.72 -18.07 8.18
N SER A 39 -34.12 -19.16 8.83
CA SER A 39 -35.15 -19.23 9.84
C SER A 39 -35.00 -18.13 10.87
N LYS A 40 -36.08 -17.35 11.05
CA LYS A 40 -36.28 -16.45 12.18
C LYS A 40 -35.99 -17.23 13.47
N LYS A 41 -34.92 -16.85 14.17
CA LYS A 41 -34.67 -17.29 15.54
C LYS A 41 -35.87 -16.85 16.39
N LYS A 42 -36.32 -17.75 17.27
CA LYS A 42 -37.26 -17.44 18.36
C LYS A 42 -36.82 -16.15 19.07
N PRO A 43 -37.72 -15.27 19.51
CA PRO A 43 -37.33 -14.11 20.30
C PRO A 43 -36.77 -14.62 21.63
N GLY A 44 -35.45 -14.66 21.74
CA GLY A 44 -34.77 -14.74 23.02
C GLY A 44 -35.06 -13.46 23.78
N TYR A 45 -35.41 -13.59 25.05
CA TYR A 45 -35.60 -12.49 25.99
C TYR A 45 -34.45 -11.47 25.85
N VAL A 46 -34.76 -10.27 25.37
CA VAL A 46 -33.85 -9.13 25.36
C VAL A 46 -34.14 -8.36 26.65
N PRO A 47 -33.25 -8.38 27.67
CA PRO A 47 -33.42 -7.48 28.80
C PRO A 47 -33.37 -6.04 28.29
N ALA A 48 -34.35 -5.22 28.69
CA ALA A 48 -34.36 -3.80 28.39
C ALA A 48 -33.03 -3.17 28.83
N LYS A 49 -32.47 -2.32 27.97
CA LYS A 49 -31.21 -1.61 28.18
C LYS A 49 -31.39 -0.67 29.38
N VAL A 50 -31.06 -1.13 30.58
CA VAL A 50 -31.03 -0.28 31.78
C VAL A 50 -29.90 0.72 31.57
N GLU A 51 -30.23 2.01 31.57
CA GLU A 51 -29.20 3.05 31.53
C GLU A 51 -28.26 2.87 32.72
N PRO A 52 -26.93 2.93 32.52
CA PRO A 52 -25.99 2.82 33.62
C PRO A 52 -26.33 3.87 34.67
N SER A 53 -26.46 3.44 35.93
CA SER A 53 -26.68 4.36 37.05
C SER A 53 -25.59 5.42 37.08
N GLU A 54 -25.87 6.57 37.69
CA GLU A 54 -24.91 7.69 37.75
C GLU A 54 -23.54 7.25 38.31
N ALA A 55 -23.55 6.31 39.26
CA ALA A 55 -22.34 5.69 39.80
C ALA A 55 -21.54 4.91 38.73
N ALA A 56 -22.22 4.16 37.86
CA ALA A 56 -21.58 3.43 36.77
C ALA A 56 -21.03 4.38 35.67
N ARG A 57 -21.71 5.50 35.44
CA ARG A 57 -21.26 6.55 34.50
C ARG A 57 -20.01 7.27 35.02
N GLN A 58 -20.00 7.61 36.31
CA GLN A 58 -18.85 8.25 36.96
C GLN A 58 -17.64 7.31 37.06
N ALA A 59 -17.87 6.01 37.32
CA ALA A 59 -16.80 5.01 37.30
C ALA A 59 -16.23 4.81 35.89
N ALA A 60 -17.07 4.82 34.85
CA ALA A 60 -16.63 4.74 33.46
C ALA A 60 -15.81 5.98 33.04
N GLU A 61 -16.22 7.17 33.46
CA GLU A 61 -15.48 8.41 33.23
C GLU A 61 -14.12 8.40 33.95
N ALA A 62 -14.08 7.99 35.22
CA ALA A 62 -12.83 7.84 35.97
C ALA A 62 -11.89 6.79 35.36
N ALA A 63 -12.43 5.72 34.78
CA ALA A 63 -11.65 4.71 34.06
C ALA A 63 -11.01 5.26 32.78
N LEU A 64 -11.74 6.08 32.01
CA LEU A 64 -11.20 6.75 30.82
C LEU A 64 -10.05 7.70 31.17
N VAL A 65 -10.15 8.43 32.28
CA VAL A 65 -9.06 9.30 32.78
C VAL A 65 -7.81 8.51 33.17
N ARG A 66 -7.96 7.27 33.66
CA ARG A 66 -6.82 6.38 33.97
C ARG A 66 -6.20 5.79 32.70
N VAL A 67 -7.01 5.42 31.70
CA VAL A 67 -6.53 4.87 30.43
C VAL A 67 -5.78 5.92 29.60
N THR A 68 -6.19 7.19 29.65
CA THR A 68 -5.46 8.28 28.97
C THR A 68 -4.15 8.62 29.66
N ASN A 69 -4.08 8.53 30.99
CA ASN A 69 -2.84 8.76 31.75
C ASN A 69 -1.86 7.57 31.71
N GLN A 70 -2.32 6.33 31.57
CA GLN A 70 -1.46 5.15 31.45
C GLN A 70 -0.81 4.97 30.07
N ARG A 71 -1.12 5.81 29.07
CA ARG A 71 -0.38 5.87 27.80
C ARG A 71 0.92 6.69 27.86
N LYS A 72 1.45 6.96 29.05
CA LYS A 72 2.72 7.69 29.22
C LYS A 72 3.96 6.83 29.45
N ASP A 73 3.84 5.51 29.59
CA ASP A 73 4.98 4.65 29.89
C ASP A 73 5.18 3.56 28.83
N THR A 74 5.45 3.97 27.59
CA THR A 74 6.32 3.18 26.69
C THR A 74 7.24 4.15 25.96
N ALA A 75 8.45 4.29 26.49
CA ALA A 75 9.56 4.97 25.85
C ALA A 75 9.89 4.29 24.51
N PHE A 76 9.31 4.82 23.43
CA PHE A 76 9.71 4.48 22.07
C PHE A 76 9.51 5.71 21.18
N ASN A 77 10.64 6.36 20.87
CA ASN A 77 10.83 7.40 19.86
C ASN A 77 9.96 8.65 19.99
N THR A 78 10.57 9.70 20.57
CA THR A 78 10.16 11.10 20.55
C THR A 78 9.98 11.59 19.10
N SER A 79 8.84 11.25 18.51
CA SER A 79 8.55 11.57 17.12
C SER A 79 8.39 13.07 16.93
N LEU A 80 8.72 13.55 15.73
CA LEU A 80 8.64 14.95 15.30
C LEU A 80 7.29 15.61 15.65
N ALA A 81 6.21 14.83 15.73
CA ALA A 81 4.88 15.27 16.16
C ALA A 81 4.82 15.72 17.63
N ALA A 82 5.54 15.06 18.54
CA ALA A 82 5.60 15.44 19.96
C ALA A 82 6.37 16.76 20.15
N ILE A 83 7.42 16.98 19.36
CA ILE A 83 8.21 18.23 19.36
C ILE A 83 7.35 19.38 18.80
N GLN A 84 6.65 19.16 17.69
CA GLN A 84 5.75 20.16 17.09
C GLN A 84 4.60 20.54 18.02
N ALA A 85 4.02 19.57 18.72
CA ALA A 85 2.96 19.83 19.71
C ALA A 85 3.47 20.66 20.90
N LYS A 86 4.70 20.42 21.35
CA LYS A 86 5.30 21.21 22.46
C LYS A 86 5.56 22.66 22.04
N VAL A 87 6.18 22.87 20.87
CA VAL A 87 6.48 24.21 20.33
C VAL A 87 5.20 25.01 20.11
N ARG A 88 4.13 24.39 19.57
CA ARG A 88 2.84 25.05 19.39
C ARG A 88 2.22 25.49 20.72
N ARG A 89 2.32 24.65 21.76
CA ARG A 89 1.78 24.95 23.08
C ARG A 89 2.53 26.09 23.79
N GLU A 90 3.84 26.16 23.61
CA GLU A 90 4.67 27.25 24.14
C GLU A 90 4.34 28.59 23.44
N LEU A 91 4.23 28.61 22.10
CA LEU A 91 3.82 29.80 21.35
C LEU A 91 2.41 30.31 21.71
N GLU A 92 1.47 29.39 21.92
CA GLU A 92 0.09 29.75 22.32
C GLU A 92 0.03 30.24 23.78
N ALA A 93 0.95 29.80 24.64
CA ALA A 93 1.07 30.30 26.01
C ALA A 93 1.70 31.70 26.04
N GLU A 94 2.71 31.96 25.22
CA GLU A 94 3.32 33.30 25.09
C GLU A 94 2.32 34.32 24.53
N ASN A 95 1.52 33.95 23.53
CA ASN A 95 0.45 34.82 23.01
C ASN A 95 -0.66 35.12 24.03
N LYS A 96 -0.85 34.25 25.03
CA LYS A 96 -1.78 34.51 26.15
C LYS A 96 -1.17 35.38 27.25
N ILE A 97 0.15 35.52 27.28
CA ILE A 97 0.85 36.41 28.22
C ILE A 97 0.93 37.85 27.66
N SER A 98 0.85 38.04 26.33
CA SER A 98 0.84 39.36 25.71
C SER A 98 -0.49 40.12 25.78
N ASP A 99 -1.59 39.48 26.21
CA ASP A 99 -2.95 40.06 26.21
C ASP A 99 -3.46 40.48 27.60
N ASN A 100 -2.59 40.68 28.61
CA ASN A 100 -3.01 41.17 29.94
C ASN A 100 -2.07 42.27 30.49
N PRO A 101 -2.50 43.55 30.60
CA PRO A 101 -1.64 44.65 31.01
C PRO A 101 -1.72 44.89 32.51
N ALA A 102 -0.84 44.27 33.31
CA ALA A 102 -0.60 44.70 34.69
C ALA A 102 0.75 44.19 35.24
N MET A 103 1.79 45.02 35.10
CA MET A 103 2.80 45.35 36.13
C MET A 103 4.10 45.81 35.47
N LEU A 104 4.39 47.10 35.62
CA LEU A 104 5.72 47.68 35.40
C LEU A 104 6.57 47.48 36.67
N PRO A 105 7.91 47.48 36.52
CA PRO A 105 8.75 48.21 37.45
C PRO A 105 9.52 49.34 36.75
N THR A 106 9.51 50.45 37.48
CA THR A 106 10.06 51.79 37.28
C THR A 106 11.54 51.85 36.89
N ARG A 107 11.88 52.79 36.00
CA ARG A 107 13.24 53.36 35.86
C ARG A 107 13.26 54.79 36.45
N PRO A 108 14.41 55.29 36.93
CA PRO A 108 14.49 56.60 37.57
C PRO A 108 14.46 57.74 36.56
N ILE A 109 13.97 58.88 37.05
CA ILE A 109 13.80 60.18 36.40
C ILE A 109 15.11 60.94 36.42
N GLU A 110 15.55 61.49 35.27
CA GLU A 110 16.37 62.70 35.20
C GLU A 110 15.94 63.58 34.02
N THR A 111 15.34 64.71 34.39
CA THR A 111 15.45 66.09 33.87
C THR A 111 15.44 66.42 32.37
N GLU A 112 14.48 67.28 32.05
CA GLU A 112 14.29 68.08 30.83
C GLU A 112 15.52 68.88 30.40
N LEU A 113 15.74 68.96 29.08
CA LEU A 113 16.29 70.15 28.42
C LEU A 113 15.78 70.18 26.98
N GLU A 114 14.74 70.98 26.79
CA GLU A 114 14.21 71.49 25.53
C GLU A 114 15.32 72.14 24.70
N LEU A 115 15.44 71.76 23.41
CA LEU A 115 15.98 72.63 22.35
C LEU A 115 15.36 72.19 21.00
N SER A 116 14.67 73.15 20.38
CA SER A 116 13.78 73.01 19.23
C SER A 116 14.44 72.52 17.92
N PRO A 117 13.65 71.97 16.97
CA PRO A 117 14.13 71.12 15.89
C PRO A 117 14.11 71.86 14.54
N HIS A 118 15.26 72.35 14.04
CA HIS A 118 15.28 72.86 12.66
C HIS A 118 16.62 72.80 11.93
N LEU A 119 17.43 71.74 12.06
CA LEU A 119 18.58 71.59 11.13
C LEU A 119 19.18 70.17 10.98
N ALA A 120 18.42 69.08 11.21
CA ALA A 120 19.00 67.72 11.20
C ALA A 120 18.21 66.65 10.41
N VAL A 121 17.30 67.01 9.50
CA VAL A 121 16.45 66.01 8.81
C VAL A 121 17.07 65.43 7.53
N LYS A 122 18.12 66.05 6.95
CA LYS A 122 18.76 65.54 5.72
C LYS A 122 19.97 64.62 5.94
N ALA A 123 20.59 64.61 7.12
CA ALA A 123 21.71 63.69 7.42
C ALA A 123 21.25 62.32 7.97
N SER A 124 20.08 62.24 8.59
CA SER A 124 19.63 61.02 9.28
C SER A 124 18.95 60.00 8.36
N ARG A 125 18.33 60.44 7.26
CA ARG A 125 17.60 59.55 6.34
C ARG A 125 18.53 58.76 5.42
N ALA A 126 19.66 59.34 5.01
CA ALA A 126 20.72 58.65 4.27
C ALA A 126 21.44 57.61 5.13
N ALA A 127 21.73 57.95 6.40
CA ALA A 127 22.32 57.03 7.37
C ALA A 127 21.38 55.86 7.72
N GLN A 128 20.09 56.10 7.94
CA GLN A 128 19.09 55.05 8.15
C GLN A 128 18.90 54.15 6.92
N ALA A 129 18.88 54.72 5.71
CA ALA A 129 18.79 53.94 4.48
C ALA A 129 20.02 53.05 4.24
N ALA A 130 21.22 53.50 4.65
CA ALA A 130 22.44 52.70 4.58
C ALA A 130 22.43 51.52 5.58
N LEU A 131 21.95 51.74 6.81
CA LEU A 131 21.77 50.68 7.83
C LEU A 131 20.72 49.63 7.41
N ILE A 132 19.61 50.07 6.81
CA ILE A 132 18.58 49.16 6.30
C ILE A 132 19.13 48.32 5.14
N ARG A 133 19.87 48.93 4.20
CA ARG A 133 20.52 48.18 3.09
C ARG A 133 21.55 47.18 3.58
N ALA A 134 22.38 47.54 4.56
CA ALA A 134 23.34 46.63 5.18
C ALA A 134 22.64 45.45 5.89
N SER A 135 21.53 45.73 6.61
CA SER A 135 20.69 44.71 7.25
C SER A 135 20.04 43.77 6.23
N THR A 136 19.52 44.29 5.11
CA THR A 136 18.93 43.46 4.04
C THR A 136 19.99 42.64 3.31
N GLN A 137 21.18 43.19 3.05
CA GLN A 137 22.27 42.46 2.41
C GLN A 137 22.73 41.27 3.28
N ASN A 138 22.83 41.47 4.59
CA ASN A 138 23.18 40.41 5.53
C ASN A 138 22.10 39.32 5.61
N LYS A 139 20.81 39.68 5.55
CA LYS A 139 19.70 38.71 5.45
C LYS A 139 19.72 37.93 4.13
N CYS A 140 19.95 38.58 3.00
CA CYS A 140 20.04 37.94 1.68
C CYS A 140 21.21 36.94 1.60
N ASN A 141 22.36 37.32 2.18
CA ASN A 141 23.53 36.44 2.26
C ASN A 141 23.28 35.22 3.16
N ALA A 142 22.62 35.41 4.30
CA ALA A 142 22.24 34.31 5.19
C ALA A 142 21.24 33.33 4.52
N ILE A 143 20.24 33.84 3.78
CA ILE A 143 19.28 33.01 3.04
C ILE A 143 19.98 32.19 1.94
N ASN A 144 20.92 32.80 1.22
CA ASN A 144 21.69 32.09 0.19
C ASN A 144 22.61 31.02 0.80
N ALA A 145 23.25 31.31 1.93
CA ALA A 145 24.05 30.33 2.67
C ALA A 145 23.20 29.14 3.15
N ILE A 146 21.99 29.38 3.66
CA ILE A 146 21.05 28.32 4.08
C ILE A 146 20.61 27.47 2.89
N LYS A 147 20.33 28.08 1.73
CA LYS A 147 19.99 27.34 0.49
C LYS A 147 21.14 26.45 0.03
N ILE A 148 22.38 26.94 0.08
CA ILE A 148 23.59 26.18 -0.29
C ILE A 148 23.82 25.02 0.67
N LEU A 149 23.70 25.25 1.99
CA LEU A 149 23.84 24.21 3.00
C LEU A 149 22.75 23.14 2.88
N LYS A 150 21.49 23.53 2.61
CA LYS A 150 20.39 22.59 2.38
C LYS A 150 20.55 21.79 1.09
N ALA A 151 21.12 22.39 0.04
CA ALA A 151 21.45 21.68 -1.19
C ALA A 151 22.64 20.71 -1.00
N LYS A 152 23.63 21.08 -0.18
CA LYS A 152 24.75 20.20 0.20
C LYS A 152 24.26 19.02 1.03
N ALA A 153 23.46 19.25 2.07
CA ALA A 153 22.84 18.19 2.88
C ALA A 153 21.97 17.22 2.05
N ARG A 154 21.22 17.72 1.05
CA ARG A 154 20.46 16.87 0.12
C ARG A 154 21.34 16.05 -0.81
N ARG A 155 22.49 16.58 -1.22
CA ARG A 155 23.48 15.84 -2.01
C ARG A 155 24.17 14.77 -1.17
N ASP A 156 24.49 15.09 0.08
CA ASP A 156 25.13 14.16 1.02
C ASP A 156 24.18 13.01 1.38
N LEU A 157 22.88 13.27 1.60
CA LEU A 157 21.85 12.22 1.75
C LEU A 157 21.72 11.33 0.50
N LYS A 158 21.74 11.91 -0.71
CA LYS A 158 21.71 11.12 -1.95
C LYS A 158 22.98 10.31 -2.17
N ASN A 159 24.13 10.77 -1.66
CA ASN A 159 25.39 10.05 -1.74
C ASN A 159 25.48 8.92 -0.69
N GLU A 160 24.90 9.11 0.50
CA GLU A 160 24.66 8.07 1.50
C GLU A 160 23.71 6.99 0.95
N GLU A 161 22.57 7.36 0.33
CA GLU A 161 21.66 6.42 -0.31
C GLU A 161 22.32 5.62 -1.45
N LYS A 162 23.28 6.21 -2.18
CA LYS A 162 24.08 5.51 -3.20
C LYS A 162 25.23 4.68 -2.64
N LYS A 163 25.65 4.90 -1.38
CA LYS A 163 26.64 4.06 -0.68
C LYS A 163 26.01 2.79 -0.10
N VAL A 164 24.68 2.73 0.02
CA VAL A 164 23.90 1.55 0.45
C VAL A 164 23.44 0.70 -0.75
N THR A 165 24.29 0.57 -1.78
CA THR A 165 24.07 -0.42 -2.85
C THR A 165 25.30 -1.28 -3.07
N LYS A 166 25.46 -2.25 -2.17
CA LYS A 166 25.46 -3.68 -2.46
C LYS A 166 24.97 -4.36 -1.17
N PRO A 167 23.99 -5.28 -1.19
CA PRO A 167 23.89 -6.19 -0.06
C PRO A 167 25.23 -6.92 -0.02
N PHE A 168 26.05 -6.59 0.98
CA PHE A 168 27.16 -7.44 1.35
C PHE A 168 26.51 -8.77 1.72
N ARG A 169 26.57 -9.73 0.80
CA ARG A 169 26.19 -11.11 1.08
C ARG A 169 27.22 -11.55 2.10
N ILE A 170 26.84 -11.53 3.38
CA ILE A 170 27.58 -12.26 4.39
C ILE A 170 27.46 -13.71 3.91
N GLU A 171 28.49 -14.21 3.23
CA GLU A 171 28.77 -15.64 3.18
C GLU A 171 29.11 -16.05 4.61
N LEU A 172 28.06 -16.13 5.43
CA LEU A 172 28.08 -16.98 6.59
C LEU A 172 28.24 -18.36 5.98
N GLU A 173 29.46 -18.88 5.98
CA GLU A 173 29.68 -20.32 5.95
C GLU A 173 28.93 -20.88 7.16
N MET A 174 27.64 -21.16 6.94
CA MET A 174 26.80 -21.85 7.90
C MET A 174 27.46 -23.21 8.07
N SER A 175 27.72 -23.58 9.32
CA SER A 175 28.29 -24.89 9.65
C SER A 175 27.52 -25.97 8.86
N PRO A 176 28.20 -26.89 8.17
CA PRO A 176 27.59 -27.91 7.31
C PRO A 176 26.74 -28.95 8.08
N HIS A 177 26.39 -28.65 9.33
CA HIS A 177 25.63 -29.46 10.28
C HIS A 177 24.30 -28.82 10.70
N LEU A 178 23.98 -27.62 10.21
CA LEU A 178 22.62 -27.06 10.30
C LEU A 178 21.75 -27.70 9.20
N ALA A 179 20.63 -28.33 9.59
CA ALA A 179 19.71 -29.03 8.70
C ALA A 179 18.88 -28.10 7.76
N VAL A 180 19.09 -26.79 7.80
CA VAL A 180 18.31 -25.81 7.04
C VAL A 180 19.27 -24.98 6.18
N ILE A 181 19.53 -25.47 4.97
CA ILE A 181 20.34 -24.79 3.94
C ILE A 181 19.58 -23.60 3.32
N GLY A 182 18.25 -23.55 3.50
CA GLY A 182 17.39 -22.45 3.06
C GLY A 182 15.91 -22.85 3.12
N VAL A 183 15.02 -21.87 2.99
CA VAL A 183 13.57 -22.11 2.77
C VAL A 183 13.31 -22.01 1.28
N TYR A 184 12.83 -23.11 0.71
CA TYR A 184 12.51 -23.19 -0.72
C TYR A 184 11.01 -23.39 -0.93
N PHE A 185 10.56 -23.00 -2.11
CA PHE A 185 9.17 -23.06 -2.51
C PHE A 185 9.02 -23.84 -3.82
N ARG A 186 7.81 -24.37 -4.03
CA ARG A 186 7.38 -25.03 -5.25
C ARG A 186 6.05 -24.42 -5.70
N CYS A 187 5.82 -24.35 -7.00
CA CYS A 187 4.52 -23.94 -7.56
C CYS A 187 4.06 -24.96 -8.61
N PRO A 188 3.21 -25.94 -8.25
CA PRO A 188 2.78 -27.01 -9.16
C PRO A 188 2.11 -26.52 -10.45
N LEU A 189 1.59 -25.28 -10.45
CA LEU A 189 0.94 -24.62 -11.58
C LEU A 189 1.92 -24.16 -12.67
N ILE A 190 3.13 -23.76 -12.28
CA ILE A 190 4.11 -23.14 -13.18
C ILE A 190 5.22 -24.14 -13.49
N SER A 191 5.95 -24.59 -12.48
CA SER A 191 7.01 -25.59 -12.64
C SER A 191 7.21 -26.41 -11.36
N ASP A 192 7.73 -27.63 -11.52
CA ASP A 192 8.00 -28.53 -10.39
C ASP A 192 9.39 -28.28 -9.76
N GLU A 193 10.02 -27.15 -10.11
CA GLU A 193 11.32 -26.73 -9.59
C GLU A 193 11.21 -26.25 -8.13
N VAL A 194 12.33 -26.28 -7.43
CA VAL A 194 12.43 -25.86 -6.03
C VAL A 194 13.38 -24.67 -5.96
N LEU A 195 12.83 -23.48 -5.69
CA LEU A 195 13.54 -22.21 -5.79
C LEU A 195 13.24 -21.33 -4.59
N THR A 196 14.03 -20.27 -4.41
CA THR A 196 13.77 -19.24 -3.41
C THR A 196 12.54 -18.40 -3.80
N LYS A 197 12.00 -17.66 -2.82
CA LYS A 197 10.81 -16.82 -3.05
C LYS A 197 11.07 -15.71 -4.07
N GLU A 198 12.28 -15.17 -4.09
CA GLU A 198 12.72 -14.11 -4.99
C GLU A 198 12.77 -14.59 -6.44
N GLU A 199 13.37 -15.75 -6.67
CA GLU A 199 13.43 -16.39 -8.00
C GLU A 199 12.04 -16.75 -8.50
N TRP A 200 11.18 -17.25 -7.62
CA TRP A 200 9.79 -17.54 -7.95
C TRP A 200 9.01 -16.30 -8.36
N LYS A 201 9.21 -15.14 -7.71
CA LYS A 201 8.53 -13.89 -8.11
C LYS A 201 8.87 -13.51 -9.55
N VAL A 202 10.12 -13.66 -9.97
CA VAL A 202 10.56 -13.37 -11.34
C VAL A 202 9.95 -14.38 -12.31
N LYS A 203 10.06 -15.68 -12.02
CA LYS A 203 9.48 -16.73 -12.87
C LYS A 203 7.97 -16.65 -13.00
N ILE A 204 7.25 -16.39 -11.92
CA ILE A 204 5.79 -16.17 -11.94
C ILE A 204 5.46 -15.01 -12.86
N LYS A 205 6.18 -13.89 -12.71
CA LYS A 205 5.97 -12.70 -13.53
C LYS A 205 6.17 -13.03 -15.01
N GLU A 206 7.32 -13.58 -15.39
CA GLU A 206 7.63 -13.95 -16.78
C GLU A 206 6.63 -14.95 -17.36
N PHE A 207 6.30 -16.00 -16.60
CA PHE A 207 5.34 -17.01 -17.03
C PHE A 207 3.94 -16.42 -17.27
N LEU A 208 3.47 -15.54 -16.37
CA LEU A 208 2.18 -14.89 -16.53
C LEU A 208 2.19 -13.92 -17.72
N PHE A 209 3.26 -13.15 -17.95
CA PHE A 209 3.33 -12.28 -19.14
C PHE A 209 3.38 -13.07 -20.45
N ASN A 210 4.07 -14.22 -20.49
CA ASN A 210 4.06 -15.08 -21.67
C ASN A 210 2.67 -15.71 -21.91
N THR A 211 1.95 -16.04 -20.83
CA THR A 211 0.59 -16.59 -20.92
C THR A 211 -0.46 -15.52 -21.30
N LEU A 212 -0.13 -14.24 -21.10
CA LEU A 212 -1.02 -13.11 -21.36
C LEU A 212 -1.41 -13.00 -22.84
N GLU A 213 -0.54 -13.44 -23.75
CA GLU A 213 -0.81 -13.43 -25.20
C GLU A 213 -1.95 -14.38 -25.59
N GLU A 214 -2.14 -15.47 -24.85
CA GLU A 214 -3.14 -16.49 -25.16
C GLU A 214 -4.49 -16.22 -24.47
N GLU A 215 -4.47 -15.98 -23.15
CA GLU A 215 -5.69 -15.75 -22.35
C GLU A 215 -5.57 -14.44 -21.56
N ARG A 216 -5.59 -13.32 -22.30
CA ARG A 216 -5.32 -11.98 -21.77
C ARG A 216 -6.14 -11.62 -20.53
N GLY A 217 -7.43 -11.92 -20.55
CA GLY A 217 -8.37 -11.54 -19.51
C GLY A 217 -8.09 -12.16 -18.14
N MET A 218 -8.10 -13.50 -18.07
CA MET A 218 -7.90 -14.22 -16.81
C MET A 218 -6.46 -14.07 -16.32
N THR A 219 -5.49 -14.03 -17.24
CA THR A 219 -4.08 -13.85 -16.89
C THR A 219 -3.83 -12.46 -16.30
N ALA A 220 -4.48 -11.41 -16.82
CA ALA A 220 -4.40 -10.08 -16.22
C ALA A 220 -4.91 -10.05 -14.77
N CYS A 221 -6.04 -10.74 -14.47
CA CYS A 221 -6.53 -10.89 -13.10
C CYS A 221 -5.48 -11.55 -12.18
N LEU A 222 -4.83 -12.62 -12.64
CA LEU A 222 -3.76 -13.30 -11.90
C LEU A 222 -2.55 -12.40 -11.65
N ILE A 223 -2.14 -11.61 -12.64
CA ILE A 223 -1.01 -10.65 -12.51
C ILE A 223 -1.34 -9.59 -11.46
N ILE A 224 -2.56 -9.04 -11.48
CA ILE A 224 -3.02 -8.03 -10.51
C ILE A 224 -2.82 -8.53 -9.07
N TYR A 225 -3.21 -9.77 -8.78
CA TYR A 225 -3.12 -10.32 -7.42
C TYR A 225 -1.78 -10.94 -7.03
N SER A 226 -1.01 -11.43 -8.01
CA SER A 226 0.22 -12.20 -7.78
C SER A 226 1.49 -11.36 -7.86
N CYS A 227 1.53 -10.35 -8.75
CA CYS A 227 2.73 -9.56 -9.01
C CYS A 227 2.79 -8.21 -8.26
N ASN A 228 1.73 -7.83 -7.53
CA ASN A 228 1.65 -6.58 -6.80
C ASN A 228 1.72 -6.80 -5.28
N TYR A 229 2.68 -6.15 -4.60
CA TYR A 229 2.92 -6.35 -3.17
C TYR A 229 2.02 -5.50 -2.26
N ASN A 230 1.59 -4.33 -2.73
CA ASN A 230 0.76 -3.43 -1.96
C ASN A 230 -0.71 -3.84 -2.07
N ARG A 231 -1.23 -4.52 -1.05
CA ARG A 231 -2.60 -5.05 -1.02
C ARG A 231 -3.66 -3.95 -1.07
N THR A 232 -3.46 -2.82 -0.41
CA THR A 232 -4.45 -1.73 -0.41
C THR A 232 -4.61 -1.14 -1.82
N LYS A 233 -3.50 -0.90 -2.51
CA LYS A 233 -3.51 -0.44 -3.91
C LYS A 233 -4.18 -1.45 -4.85
N VAL A 234 -3.95 -2.74 -4.64
CA VAL A 234 -4.60 -3.81 -5.43
C VAL A 234 -6.11 -3.77 -5.22
N THR A 235 -6.58 -3.72 -3.96
CA THR A 235 -8.01 -3.63 -3.66
C THR A 235 -8.65 -2.37 -4.24
N ASP A 236 -8.00 -1.21 -4.10
CA ASP A 236 -8.47 0.05 -4.66
C ASP A 236 -8.57 0.01 -6.19
N CYS A 237 -7.57 -0.57 -6.85
CA CYS A 237 -7.55 -0.78 -8.29
C CYS A 237 -8.67 -1.70 -8.75
N VAL A 238 -8.82 -2.86 -8.09
CA VAL A 238 -9.87 -3.84 -8.37
C VAL A 238 -11.25 -3.21 -8.24
N ASN A 239 -11.49 -2.40 -7.20
CA ASN A 239 -12.75 -1.70 -7.01
C ASN A 239 -13.05 -0.72 -8.16
N VAL A 240 -12.04 0.00 -8.66
CA VAL A 240 -12.20 0.91 -9.81
C VAL A 240 -12.48 0.11 -11.09
N LEU A 241 -11.73 -0.95 -11.36
CA LEU A 241 -11.93 -1.82 -12.53
C LEU A 241 -13.31 -2.49 -12.52
N CYS A 242 -13.73 -3.03 -11.38
CA CYS A 242 -15.09 -3.56 -11.19
C CYS A 242 -16.15 -2.51 -11.52
N ARG A 243 -16.00 -1.26 -11.07
CA ARG A 243 -16.96 -0.19 -11.41
C ARG A 243 -17.00 0.10 -12.91
N TYR A 244 -15.86 0.12 -13.59
CA TYR A 244 -15.85 0.31 -15.04
C TYR A 244 -16.58 -0.82 -15.76
N LEU A 245 -16.34 -2.08 -15.37
CA LEU A 245 -17.03 -3.24 -15.94
C LEU A 245 -18.52 -3.26 -15.60
N ASP A 246 -18.89 -3.00 -14.34
CA ASP A 246 -20.28 -2.97 -13.87
C ASP A 246 -21.09 -1.89 -14.60
N ASN A 247 -20.50 -0.71 -14.86
CA ASN A 247 -21.14 0.37 -15.63
C ASN A 247 -21.41 -0.04 -17.09
N LEU A 248 -20.45 -0.70 -17.74
CA LEU A 248 -20.60 -1.20 -19.11
C LEU A 248 -21.64 -2.33 -19.21
N ILE A 249 -21.67 -3.24 -18.23
CA ILE A 249 -22.63 -4.35 -18.19
C ILE A 249 -24.05 -3.83 -17.93
N ALA A 250 -24.21 -2.82 -17.06
CA ALA A 250 -25.51 -2.27 -16.73
C ALA A 250 -26.10 -1.43 -17.88
N ASN A 251 -25.28 -0.63 -18.57
CA ASN A 251 -25.73 0.29 -19.62
C ASN A 251 -24.77 0.27 -20.83
N PRO A 252 -24.91 -0.71 -21.74
CA PRO A 252 -24.01 -0.87 -22.89
C PRO A 252 -24.18 0.19 -23.99
N ASP A 253 -25.30 0.91 -24.02
CA ASP A 253 -25.57 1.94 -25.03
C ASP A 253 -25.05 3.33 -24.60
N GLU A 254 -24.67 3.50 -23.33
CA GLU A 254 -24.28 4.80 -22.79
C GLU A 254 -22.81 5.13 -23.13
N THR A 255 -22.63 5.96 -24.16
CA THR A 255 -21.31 6.42 -24.66
C THR A 255 -20.41 7.07 -23.62
N LYS A 256 -20.96 7.56 -22.50
CA LYS A 256 -20.18 8.11 -21.38
C LYS A 256 -19.27 7.06 -20.74
N PHE A 257 -19.71 5.81 -20.65
CA PHE A 257 -18.92 4.72 -20.05
C PHE A 257 -17.92 4.10 -21.04
N HIS A 258 -18.05 4.42 -22.32
CA HIS A 258 -17.13 3.93 -23.35
C HIS A 258 -15.80 4.68 -23.37
N LYS A 259 -15.63 5.73 -22.57
CA LYS A 259 -14.39 6.52 -22.52
C LYS A 259 -13.86 6.66 -21.10
N ILE A 260 -12.56 6.41 -20.94
CA ILE A 260 -11.83 6.67 -19.69
C ILE A 260 -10.65 7.58 -20.03
N ARG A 261 -10.61 8.76 -19.40
CA ARG A 261 -9.54 9.74 -19.58
C ARG A 261 -8.30 9.34 -18.78
N CYS A 262 -7.12 9.24 -19.41
CA CYS A 262 -5.88 8.88 -18.71
C CYS A 262 -5.47 9.92 -17.66
N SER A 263 -5.76 11.21 -17.91
CA SER A 263 -5.51 12.32 -16.97
C SER A 263 -6.39 12.29 -15.71
N ASN A 264 -7.41 11.42 -15.65
CA ASN A 264 -8.26 11.32 -14.47
C ASN A 264 -7.43 10.83 -13.26
N ALA A 265 -7.48 11.58 -12.16
CA ALA A 265 -6.75 11.25 -10.93
C ALA A 265 -7.03 9.82 -10.43
N THR A 266 -8.28 9.35 -10.50
CA THR A 266 -8.65 7.99 -10.08
C THR A 266 -7.95 6.92 -10.92
N PHE A 267 -7.83 7.16 -12.24
CA PHE A 267 -7.16 6.24 -13.15
C PHE A 267 -5.64 6.27 -12.92
N CYS A 268 -5.04 7.45 -12.90
CA CYS A 268 -3.60 7.63 -12.73
C CYS A 268 -3.08 7.13 -11.38
N GLU A 269 -3.81 7.37 -10.29
CA GLU A 269 -3.35 7.00 -8.94
C GLU A 269 -3.63 5.54 -8.58
N LYS A 270 -4.74 4.96 -9.09
CA LYS A 270 -5.18 3.62 -8.66
C LYS A 270 -4.95 2.54 -9.71
N VAL A 271 -5.15 2.85 -10.99
CA VAL A 271 -5.08 1.85 -12.08
C VAL A 271 -3.67 1.73 -12.64
N VAL A 272 -3.05 2.85 -13.02
CA VAL A 272 -1.72 2.89 -13.65
C VAL A 272 -0.59 2.22 -12.82
N PRO A 273 -0.50 2.37 -11.48
CA PRO A 273 0.61 1.78 -10.73
C PRO A 273 0.47 0.27 -10.48
N VAL A 274 -0.67 -0.34 -10.85
CA VAL A 274 -0.93 -1.76 -10.63
C VAL A 274 -0.63 -2.54 -11.91
N LEU A 275 0.32 -3.47 -11.82
CA LEU A 275 0.69 -4.32 -12.95
C LEU A 275 -0.47 -5.22 -13.35
N GLY A 276 -0.72 -5.35 -14.65
CA GLY A 276 -1.82 -6.14 -15.23
C GLY A 276 -3.16 -5.43 -15.34
N ALA A 277 -3.31 -4.24 -14.73
CA ALA A 277 -4.58 -3.50 -14.76
C ALA A 277 -4.94 -2.99 -16.17
N THR A 278 -3.96 -2.47 -16.91
CA THR A 278 -4.14 -2.03 -18.30
C THR A 278 -4.42 -3.21 -19.24
N ASP A 279 -3.81 -4.37 -18.98
CA ASP A 279 -4.04 -5.57 -19.77
C ASP A 279 -5.45 -6.12 -19.61
N LEU A 280 -6.02 -5.97 -18.41
CA LEU A 280 -7.44 -6.27 -18.18
C LEU A 280 -8.35 -5.35 -19.01
N LEU A 281 -8.02 -4.06 -19.11
CA LEU A 281 -8.80 -3.12 -19.94
C LEU A 281 -8.74 -3.50 -21.42
N TYR A 282 -7.56 -3.87 -21.91
CA TYR A 282 -7.44 -4.39 -23.27
C TYR A 282 -8.26 -5.66 -23.51
N ALA A 283 -8.30 -6.58 -22.54
CA ALA A 283 -9.13 -7.78 -22.61
C ALA A 283 -10.63 -7.48 -22.52
N ALA A 284 -10.99 -6.40 -21.81
CA ALA A 284 -12.35 -5.89 -21.73
C ALA A 284 -12.77 -5.05 -22.96
N GLY A 285 -11.97 -5.03 -24.04
CA GLY A 285 -12.32 -4.36 -25.30
C GLY A 285 -11.92 -2.89 -25.38
N PHE A 286 -11.22 -2.35 -24.38
CA PHE A 286 -10.71 -0.98 -24.47
C PHE A 286 -9.44 -0.91 -25.34
N ARG A 287 -9.26 0.22 -26.01
CA ARG A 287 -8.06 0.58 -26.77
C ARG A 287 -7.64 1.99 -26.44
N GLN A 288 -6.33 2.22 -26.35
CA GLN A 288 -5.79 3.57 -26.13
C GLN A 288 -5.85 4.34 -27.45
N GLN A 289 -6.46 5.52 -27.44
CA GLN A 289 -6.50 6.44 -28.57
C GLN A 289 -6.15 7.85 -28.08
N LYS A 290 -5.38 8.57 -28.91
CA LYS A 290 -5.11 9.99 -28.70
C LYS A 290 -6.23 10.81 -29.30
N LEU A 291 -6.84 11.66 -28.49
CA LEU A 291 -7.88 12.57 -28.93
C LEU A 291 -7.45 14.01 -28.62
N GLU A 292 -7.64 14.88 -29.59
CA GLU A 292 -7.44 16.32 -29.41
C GLU A 292 -8.69 16.91 -28.78
N VAL A 293 -8.59 17.29 -27.50
CA VAL A 293 -9.64 18.02 -26.81
C VAL A 293 -9.10 19.42 -26.54
N ASN A 294 -9.68 20.42 -27.22
CA ASN A 294 -9.30 21.83 -27.09
C ASN A 294 -7.85 22.16 -27.51
N GLY A 295 -7.32 21.48 -28.53
CA GLY A 295 -5.96 21.72 -29.04
C GLY A 295 -4.84 21.12 -28.17
N VAL A 296 -5.18 20.32 -27.16
CA VAL A 296 -4.23 19.52 -26.37
C VAL A 296 -4.48 18.04 -26.70
N GLU A 297 -3.43 17.35 -27.14
CA GLU A 297 -3.47 15.89 -27.34
C GLU A 297 -3.53 15.19 -25.97
N GLU A 298 -4.59 14.44 -25.72
CA GLU A 298 -4.73 13.63 -24.51
C GLU A 298 -5.02 12.17 -24.84
N ASP A 299 -4.51 11.28 -23.99
CA ASP A 299 -4.74 9.85 -24.11
C ASP A 299 -6.08 9.47 -23.45
N PHE A 300 -6.90 8.74 -24.19
CA PHE A 300 -8.14 8.14 -23.72
C PHE A 300 -8.14 6.64 -23.97
N TRP A 301 -8.81 5.89 -23.09
CA TRP A 301 -9.21 4.52 -23.35
C TRP A 301 -10.62 4.52 -23.89
N MET A 302 -10.79 4.05 -25.12
CA MET A 302 -12.10 3.90 -25.75
C MET A 302 -12.50 2.44 -25.81
N TRP A 303 -13.73 2.17 -25.39
CA TRP A 303 -14.37 0.87 -25.49
C TRP A 303 -15.10 0.74 -26.82
N SER A 304 -15.02 -0.44 -27.43
CA SER A 304 -15.82 -0.79 -28.60
C SER A 304 -16.35 -2.21 -28.44
N VAL A 305 -17.62 -2.41 -28.84
CA VAL A 305 -18.28 -3.72 -28.87
C VAL A 305 -17.52 -4.67 -29.80
N GLU A 306 -16.92 -4.16 -30.88
CA GLU A 306 -16.19 -4.95 -31.88
C GLU A 306 -14.95 -5.65 -31.32
N ASN A 307 -14.40 -5.14 -30.21
CA ASN A 307 -13.21 -5.71 -29.59
C ASN A 307 -13.52 -6.86 -28.63
N ILE A 308 -14.79 -7.24 -28.48
CA ILE A 308 -15.24 -8.27 -27.55
C ILE A 308 -16.10 -9.29 -28.29
N ASP A 309 -15.85 -10.57 -28.03
CA ASP A 309 -16.63 -11.65 -28.65
C ASP A 309 -18.07 -11.73 -28.11
N SER A 310 -18.26 -11.50 -26.80
CA SER A 310 -19.56 -11.55 -26.12
C SER A 310 -19.58 -10.70 -24.86
N MET A 311 -20.76 -10.14 -24.53
CA MET A 311 -20.99 -9.44 -23.26
C MET A 311 -20.76 -10.33 -22.03
N GLU A 312 -20.86 -11.65 -22.19
CA GLU A 312 -20.51 -12.63 -21.15
C GLU A 312 -19.03 -12.54 -20.74
N THR A 313 -18.15 -12.12 -21.65
CA THR A 313 -16.72 -11.93 -21.35
C THR A 313 -16.53 -10.86 -20.29
N LEU A 314 -17.25 -9.74 -20.35
CA LEU A 314 -17.18 -8.69 -19.33
C LEU A 314 -17.68 -9.19 -17.97
N GLN A 315 -18.74 -9.99 -17.96
CA GLN A 315 -19.27 -10.60 -16.74
C GLN A 315 -18.25 -11.58 -16.13
N LEU A 316 -17.64 -12.43 -16.96
CA LEU A 316 -16.61 -13.37 -16.56
C LEU A 316 -15.38 -12.65 -15.98
N LEU A 317 -14.90 -11.59 -16.62
CA LEU A 317 -13.77 -10.79 -16.13
C LEU A 317 -14.09 -10.20 -14.76
N ARG A 318 -15.27 -9.60 -14.61
CA ARG A 318 -15.74 -9.01 -13.36
C ARG A 318 -15.85 -10.04 -12.24
N ASP A 319 -16.41 -11.22 -12.50
CA ASP A 319 -16.55 -12.28 -11.48
C ASP A 319 -15.20 -12.92 -11.11
N THR A 320 -14.32 -13.08 -12.10
CA THR A 320 -12.95 -13.56 -11.87
C THR A 320 -12.17 -12.57 -11.03
N LEU A 321 -12.28 -11.27 -11.31
CA LEU A 321 -11.62 -10.22 -10.53
C LEU A 321 -12.14 -10.19 -9.09
N LYS A 322 -13.45 -10.39 -8.87
CA LYS A 322 -14.05 -10.49 -7.53
C LYS A 322 -13.64 -11.76 -6.75
N SER A 323 -13.12 -12.79 -7.41
CA SER A 323 -12.73 -14.05 -6.78
C SER A 323 -11.40 -14.02 -6.01
N GLU A 324 -10.64 -12.90 -6.09
CA GLU A 324 -9.38 -12.66 -5.37
C GLU A 324 -8.32 -13.76 -5.50
N GLU A 325 -8.28 -14.43 -6.65
CA GLU A 325 -7.40 -15.57 -6.84
C GLU A 325 -5.96 -15.15 -7.18
N ARG A 326 -5.00 -15.85 -6.57
CA ARG A 326 -3.56 -15.58 -6.72
C ARG A 326 -2.79 -16.88 -6.87
N VAL A 327 -1.61 -16.80 -7.48
CA VAL A 327 -0.67 -17.92 -7.51
C VAL A 327 -0.08 -18.12 -6.12
N GLU A 328 -0.45 -19.21 -5.46
CA GLU A 328 0.09 -19.57 -4.15
C GLU A 328 1.36 -20.42 -4.30
N LEU A 329 2.34 -20.12 -3.45
CA LEU A 329 3.61 -20.86 -3.38
C LEU A 329 3.54 -21.84 -2.21
N GLU A 330 3.81 -23.10 -2.50
CA GLU A 330 3.90 -24.15 -1.50
C GLU A 330 5.32 -24.20 -0.95
N ILE A 331 5.47 -24.40 0.36
CA ILE A 331 6.78 -24.59 0.98
C ILE A 331 7.27 -26.00 0.66
N ASP A 332 8.44 -26.11 0.02
CA ASP A 332 9.06 -27.41 -0.23
C ASP A 332 9.73 -27.90 1.05
N ARG A 333 9.22 -29.01 1.60
CA ARG A 333 9.71 -29.61 2.85
C ARG A 333 10.87 -30.59 2.63
N ASN A 334 11.36 -30.73 1.39
CA ASN A 334 12.39 -31.69 0.99
C ASN A 334 12.17 -33.07 1.62
N ILE A 335 11.01 -33.69 1.37
CA ILE A 335 10.66 -34.98 1.96
C ILE A 335 11.60 -36.04 1.39
N GLN A 336 12.56 -36.49 2.21
CA GLN A 336 13.50 -37.54 1.83
C GLN A 336 13.04 -38.89 2.37
N VAL A 337 12.75 -39.83 1.47
CA VAL A 337 12.51 -41.23 1.83
C VAL A 337 13.87 -41.93 1.91
N LEU A 338 14.47 -41.94 3.09
CA LEU A 338 15.73 -42.64 3.33
C LEU A 338 15.48 -44.15 3.42
N ARG A 339 16.09 -44.92 2.52
CA ARG A 339 16.11 -46.40 2.64
C ARG A 339 16.92 -46.79 3.88
N ARG A 340 16.47 -47.82 4.62
CA ARG A 340 17.06 -48.26 5.91
C ARG A 340 18.60 -48.36 5.92
N HIS A 341 19.22 -48.79 4.82
CA HIS A 341 20.68 -48.94 4.73
C HIS A 341 21.45 -47.61 4.69
N ARG A 342 20.86 -46.53 4.16
CA ARG A 342 21.48 -45.19 4.10
C ARG A 342 21.37 -44.49 5.47
N GLN A 343 20.24 -44.67 6.16
CA GLN A 343 20.01 -44.20 7.53
C GLN A 343 21.03 -44.77 8.53
N LEU A 344 21.35 -46.06 8.43
CA LEU A 344 22.35 -46.69 9.30
C LEU A 344 23.76 -46.14 9.06
N ARG A 345 24.13 -45.84 7.81
CA ARG A 345 25.43 -45.21 7.49
C ARG A 345 25.55 -43.82 8.12
N GLU A 346 24.61 -42.92 7.89
CA GLU A 346 24.65 -41.55 8.46
C GLU A 346 24.66 -41.55 10.00
N LEU A 347 23.84 -42.41 10.63
CA LEU A 347 23.83 -42.55 12.10
C LEU A 347 25.11 -43.21 12.64
N SER A 348 25.72 -44.14 11.89
CA SER A 348 26.99 -44.74 12.29
C SER A 348 28.16 -43.74 12.21
N TYR A 349 28.20 -42.86 11.22
CA TYR A 349 29.19 -41.76 11.17
C TYR A 349 29.02 -40.78 12.33
N LEU A 350 27.80 -40.38 12.67
CA LEU A 350 27.52 -39.53 13.85
C LEU A 350 27.91 -40.20 15.17
N ARG A 351 27.69 -41.52 15.32
CA ARG A 351 28.10 -42.30 16.51
C ARG A 351 29.61 -42.48 16.60
N ILE A 352 30.32 -42.64 15.48
CA ILE A 352 31.78 -42.75 15.45
C ILE A 352 32.40 -41.38 15.77
N PHE A 353 31.88 -40.30 15.20
CA PHE A 353 32.33 -38.93 15.44
C PHE A 353 32.11 -38.49 16.89
N THR A 354 30.94 -38.77 17.48
CA THR A 354 30.69 -38.50 18.92
C THR A 354 31.54 -39.37 19.84
N ARG A 355 31.90 -40.60 19.46
CA ARG A 355 32.89 -41.39 20.20
C ARG A 355 34.30 -40.82 20.10
N TYR A 356 34.67 -40.25 18.97
CA TYR A 356 35.99 -39.65 18.76
C TYR A 356 36.17 -38.36 19.57
N LEU A 357 35.14 -37.51 19.61
CA LEU A 357 35.11 -36.27 20.42
C LEU A 357 35.02 -36.50 21.93
N ARG A 358 34.66 -37.71 22.37
CA ARG A 358 34.58 -38.06 23.81
C ARG A 358 35.87 -38.71 24.32
N ARG A 359 36.81 -39.00 23.41
CA ARG A 359 38.04 -39.77 23.67
C ARG A 359 39.32 -38.94 23.52
N ASN A 360 39.22 -37.77 22.90
CA ASN A 360 40.13 -36.63 23.09
C ASN A 360 39.44 -35.61 24.00
#